data_AF-A0A1I7IKH9-F1
#
_entry.id   AF-A0A1I7IKH9-F1
#
_cell.length_a   1.000
_cell.length_b   1.000
_cell.length_c   1.000
_cell.angle_alpha   90.00
_cell.angle_beta   90.00
_cell.angle_gamma   90.00
#
_symmetry.space_group_name_H-M   'P 1'
#
loop_
_entity.id
_entity.type
_entity.pdbx_description
1 polymer ?
#
loop_
_entity_poly.entity_id
_entity_poly.type
_entity_poly.pdbx_seq_one_letter_code
_entity_poly.pdbx_strand_id
1 'polypeptide(L)'
;MEKKNSDSLTRFRELIERDNKRINTKKRETERKNLEDWFVYDCPAHEGPEKAKKFTDYGIRYGYDYSKLKNRIIDTVGLKEDITYRYCKNGNEMEALIDEIEELYSSRRKPIIFFSKGENGEMDSLYIRIRHSFAHGNFFKIKDYYYLWNETGKKGRTLKLGSFMALKYGDLKKIYNALATTKNN
;
A
#
# COMPACT_ATOMS: atom_id res chain seq x y z
N MET A 1 -18.23 -5.00 -22.32
CA MET A 1 -18.81 -4.95 -20.96
C MET A 1 -18.04 -3.92 -20.17
N GLU A 2 -18.71 -2.81 -19.84
CA GLU A 2 -18.14 -1.73 -19.04
C GLU A 2 -17.84 -2.22 -17.62
N LYS A 3 -16.72 -1.80 -17.04
CA LYS A 3 -16.34 -2.19 -15.68
C LYS A 3 -17.26 -1.45 -14.71
N LYS A 4 -18.13 -2.17 -13.99
CA LYS A 4 -18.93 -1.56 -12.92
C LYS A 4 -18.04 -1.37 -11.69
N ASN A 5 -17.90 -0.14 -11.22
CA ASN A 5 -17.29 0.12 -9.91
C ASN A 5 -18.33 -0.12 -8.81
N SER A 6 -17.88 -0.49 -7.63
CA SER A 6 -18.71 -0.39 -6.44
C SER A 6 -18.98 1.06 -6.07
N ASP A 7 -19.98 1.27 -5.22
CA ASP A 7 -20.30 2.60 -4.71
C ASP A 7 -19.14 3.16 -3.88
N SER A 8 -18.51 2.34 -3.02
CA SER A 8 -17.33 2.73 -2.24
C SER A 8 -16.14 3.12 -3.11
N LEU A 9 -15.86 2.39 -4.20
CA LEU A 9 -14.79 2.74 -5.13
C LEU A 9 -15.10 4.04 -5.89
N THR A 10 -16.37 4.24 -6.27
CA THR A 10 -16.81 5.47 -6.92
C THR A 10 -16.62 6.67 -6.00
N ARG A 11 -17.12 6.60 -4.76
CA ARG A 11 -16.92 7.62 -3.72
C ARG A 11 -15.44 7.94 -3.50
N PHE A 12 -14.60 6.90 -3.37
CA PHE A 12 -13.16 7.09 -3.20
C PHE A 12 -12.51 7.81 -4.39
N ARG A 13 -12.90 7.48 -5.62
CA ARG A 13 -12.38 8.16 -6.83
C ARG A 13 -12.77 9.64 -6.84
N GLU A 14 -14.02 9.94 -6.55
CA GLU A 14 -14.52 11.33 -6.45
C GLU A 14 -13.76 12.13 -5.37
N LEU A 15 -13.41 11.48 -4.26
CA LEU A 15 -12.61 12.07 -3.19
C LEU A 15 -11.21 12.49 -3.69
N ILE A 16 -10.51 11.61 -4.42
CA ILE A 16 -9.12 11.85 -4.85
C ILE A 16 -8.99 12.67 -6.13
N GLU A 17 -9.99 12.66 -7.03
CA GLU A 17 -9.95 13.39 -8.30
C GLU A 17 -9.74 14.89 -8.10
N ARG A 18 -10.24 15.44 -6.99
CA ARG A 18 -10.11 16.86 -6.63
C ARG A 18 -8.66 17.27 -6.31
N ASP A 19 -7.87 16.33 -5.79
CA ASP A 19 -6.54 16.59 -5.23
C ASP A 19 -5.39 15.97 -6.05
N ASN A 20 -5.71 15.22 -7.10
CA ASN A 20 -4.73 14.58 -7.98
C ASN A 20 -4.04 15.62 -8.90
N LYS A 21 -3.31 16.55 -8.30
CA LYS A 21 -2.50 17.55 -9.00
C LYS A 21 -1.04 17.13 -8.97
N ARG A 22 -0.49 16.85 -10.16
CA ARG A 22 0.93 16.53 -10.33
C ARG A 22 1.75 17.82 -10.27
N ILE A 23 2.31 18.13 -9.11
CA ILE A 23 3.36 19.14 -8.99
C ILE A 23 4.71 18.43 -9.13
N ASN A 24 5.44 18.76 -10.19
CA ASN A 24 6.72 18.15 -10.49
C ASN A 24 7.85 19.06 -10.01
N THR A 25 8.63 18.59 -9.02
CA THR A 25 9.85 19.26 -8.55
C THR A 25 10.97 18.25 -8.53
N LYS A 26 12.23 18.69 -8.70
CA LYS A 26 13.41 17.80 -8.67
C LYS A 26 13.44 16.90 -7.42
N LYS A 27 13.02 17.43 -6.27
CA LYS A 27 12.87 16.65 -5.03
C LYS A 27 11.84 15.53 -5.17
N ARG A 28 10.64 15.84 -5.69
CA ARG A 28 9.57 14.86 -5.89
C ARG A 28 9.93 13.82 -6.95
N GLU A 29 10.65 14.20 -8.00
CA GLU A 29 11.17 13.26 -9.00
C GLU A 29 12.15 12.27 -8.37
N THR A 30 13.07 12.77 -7.53
CA THR A 30 14.04 11.93 -6.81
C THR A 30 13.34 10.97 -5.85
N GLU A 31 12.38 11.46 -5.05
CA GLU A 31 11.59 10.62 -4.16
C GLU A 31 10.80 9.56 -4.94
N ARG A 32 10.15 9.93 -6.04
CA ARG A 32 9.40 9.00 -6.90
C ARG A 32 10.30 7.91 -7.47
N LYS A 33 11.46 8.28 -8.01
CA LYS A 33 12.44 7.32 -8.53
C LYS A 33 12.85 6.31 -7.46
N ASN A 34 13.18 6.79 -6.26
CA ASN A 34 13.54 5.91 -5.15
C ASN A 34 12.39 4.97 -4.76
N LEU A 35 11.14 5.45 -4.74
CA LEU A 35 9.97 4.61 -4.44
C LEU A 35 9.73 3.55 -5.51
N GLU A 36 9.93 3.89 -6.78
CA GLU A 36 9.86 2.93 -7.90
C GLU A 36 10.98 1.89 -7.78
N ASP A 37 12.21 2.30 -7.52
CA ASP A 37 13.35 1.41 -7.26
C ASP A 37 13.02 0.42 -6.12
N TRP A 38 12.51 0.91 -4.99
CA TRP A 38 12.21 0.08 -3.82
C TRP A 38 11.02 -0.86 -4.01
N PHE A 39 9.91 -0.35 -4.56
CA PHE A 39 8.62 -1.05 -4.53
C PHE A 39 8.18 -1.61 -5.88
N VAL A 40 8.83 -1.27 -6.99
CA VAL A 40 8.56 -1.88 -8.30
C VAL A 40 9.64 -2.89 -8.66
N TYR A 41 10.91 -2.53 -8.46
CA TYR A 41 12.05 -3.34 -8.90
C TYR A 41 12.60 -4.24 -7.78
N ASP A 42 12.70 -3.75 -6.54
CA ASP A 42 13.25 -4.51 -5.40
C ASP A 42 12.20 -5.16 -4.49
N CYS A 43 10.92 -4.94 -4.74
CA CYS A 43 9.84 -5.38 -3.87
C CYS A 43 9.73 -6.91 -3.82
N PRO A 44 9.71 -7.52 -2.62
CA PRO A 44 9.46 -8.94 -2.51
C PRO A 44 8.04 -9.24 -2.97
N ALA A 45 7.92 -10.17 -3.92
CA ALA A 45 6.63 -10.70 -4.32
C ALA A 45 6.74 -12.20 -4.55
N HIS A 46 5.67 -12.92 -4.22
CA HIS A 46 5.55 -14.33 -4.59
C HIS A 46 5.54 -14.51 -6.11
N GLU A 47 4.94 -13.54 -6.82
CA GLU A 47 4.86 -13.48 -8.27
C GLU A 47 5.50 -12.20 -8.83
N GLY A 48 6.36 -12.35 -9.82
CA GLY A 48 7.06 -11.24 -10.47
C GLY A 48 7.97 -11.73 -11.61
N PRO A 49 8.64 -10.80 -12.32
CA PRO A 49 9.70 -11.17 -13.25
C PRO A 49 10.72 -12.09 -12.57
N GLU A 50 11.37 -12.98 -13.31
CA GLU A 50 12.35 -13.95 -12.78
C GLU A 50 13.46 -13.32 -11.91
N LYS A 51 13.73 -12.02 -12.10
CA LYS A 51 14.71 -11.23 -11.35
C LYS A 51 14.17 -10.52 -10.10
N ALA A 52 12.88 -10.60 -9.80
CA ALA A 52 12.31 -9.98 -8.62
C ALA A 52 12.76 -10.73 -7.36
N LYS A 53 13.18 -9.97 -6.34
CA LYS A 53 13.51 -10.56 -5.04
C LYS A 53 12.27 -11.21 -4.44
N LYS A 54 12.48 -12.27 -3.67
CA LYS A 54 11.47 -12.96 -2.86
C LYS A 54 11.68 -12.61 -1.39
N PHE A 55 10.66 -12.81 -0.56
CA PHE A 55 10.79 -12.69 0.90
C PHE A 55 11.94 -13.55 1.46
N THR A 56 12.19 -14.72 0.85
CA THR A 56 13.31 -15.61 1.22
C THR A 56 14.68 -14.98 1.00
N ASP A 57 14.84 -14.11 0.01
CA ASP A 57 16.10 -13.40 -0.28
C ASP A 57 16.42 -12.34 0.78
N TYR A 58 15.39 -11.92 1.51
CA TYR A 58 15.45 -11.06 2.68
C TYR A 58 15.55 -11.85 4.00
N GLY A 59 15.60 -13.18 3.96
CA GLY A 59 15.66 -14.03 5.17
C GLY A 59 14.31 -14.29 5.83
N ILE A 60 13.19 -13.99 5.16
CA ILE A 60 11.84 -14.22 5.68
C ILE A 60 11.34 -15.54 5.10
N ARG A 61 11.27 -16.59 5.94
CA ARG A 61 10.96 -17.96 5.49
C ARG A 61 9.81 -18.59 6.27
N TYR A 62 9.67 -18.25 7.54
CA TYR A 62 8.73 -18.88 8.45
C TYR A 62 7.69 -17.87 8.95
N GLY A 63 6.53 -18.35 9.41
CA GLY A 63 5.46 -17.49 9.91
C GLY A 63 5.92 -16.51 11.00
N TYR A 64 6.88 -16.91 11.83
CA TYR A 64 7.50 -16.04 12.83
C TYR A 64 8.24 -14.83 12.22
N ASP A 65 8.92 -15.01 11.08
CA ASP A 65 9.62 -13.93 10.38
C ASP A 65 8.61 -12.91 9.82
N TYR A 66 7.48 -13.40 9.31
CA TYR A 66 6.37 -12.58 8.84
C TYR A 66 5.74 -11.77 9.98
N SER A 67 5.51 -12.38 11.14
CA SER A 67 5.02 -11.67 12.33
C SER A 67 6.02 -10.61 12.82
N LYS A 68 7.32 -10.92 12.82
CA LYS A 68 8.37 -9.94 13.14
C LYS A 68 8.39 -8.77 12.16
N LEU A 69 8.25 -9.04 10.86
CA LEU A 69 8.20 -8.00 9.85
C LEU A 69 7.00 -7.08 10.06
N LYS A 70 5.82 -7.65 10.30
CA LYS A 70 4.60 -6.90 10.61
C LYS A 70 4.81 -5.96 11.80
N ASN A 71 5.25 -6.49 12.93
CA ASN A 71 5.45 -5.71 14.16
C ASN A 71 6.47 -4.59 13.93
N ARG A 72 7.58 -4.88 13.25
CA ARG A 72 8.59 -3.88 12.89
C ARG A 72 8.02 -2.75 12.04
N ILE A 73 7.17 -3.06 11.05
CA ILE A 73 6.51 -2.03 10.23
C ILE A 73 5.60 -1.15 11.08
N ILE A 74 4.74 -1.78 11.90
CA ILE A 74 3.82 -1.08 12.79
C ILE A 74 4.59 -0.14 13.72
N ASP A 75 5.62 -0.64 14.39
CA ASP A 75 6.40 0.12 15.38
C ASP A 75 7.19 1.26 14.74
N THR A 76 7.90 0.98 13.65
CA THR A 76 8.79 1.99 13.03
C THR A 76 8.02 3.11 12.36
N VAL A 77 6.87 2.81 11.75
CA VAL A 77 5.98 3.81 11.14
C VAL A 77 5.13 4.52 12.20
N GLY A 78 4.91 3.90 13.37
CA GLY A 78 4.06 4.43 14.44
C GLY A 78 2.58 4.23 14.14
N LEU A 79 2.23 3.07 13.58
CA LEU A 79 0.85 2.67 13.30
C LEU A 79 0.20 2.09 14.56
N LYS A 80 -1.13 2.12 14.60
CA LYS A 80 -1.93 1.47 15.62
C LYS A 80 -2.85 0.46 14.97
N GLU A 81 -2.80 -0.79 15.40
CA GLU A 81 -3.75 -1.82 14.95
C GLU A 81 -5.18 -1.33 15.17
N ASP A 82 -6.05 -1.68 14.21
CA ASP A 82 -7.47 -1.34 14.17
C ASP A 82 -7.80 0.16 14.12
N ILE A 83 -6.81 1.05 14.08
CA ILE A 83 -7.02 2.51 13.97
C ILE A 83 -6.32 3.08 12.74
N THR A 84 -5.03 2.80 12.56
CA THR A 84 -4.25 3.28 11.40
C THR A 84 -3.52 2.17 10.65
N TYR A 85 -3.61 0.94 11.15
CA TYR A 85 -3.23 -0.27 10.43
C TYR A 85 -4.40 -1.25 10.47
N ARG A 86 -4.93 -1.61 9.30
CA ARG A 86 -6.03 -2.59 9.20
C ARG A 86 -5.84 -3.52 8.01
N TYR A 87 -5.78 -4.80 8.33
CA TYR A 87 -5.74 -5.88 7.35
C TYR A 87 -7.13 -6.50 7.21
N CYS A 88 -7.73 -6.33 6.03
CA CYS A 88 -9.07 -6.82 5.70
C CYS A 88 -8.96 -8.19 5.03
N LYS A 89 -9.81 -9.16 5.38
CA LYS A 89 -9.78 -10.51 4.81
C LYS A 89 -10.22 -10.57 3.35
N ASN A 90 -10.92 -9.54 2.88
CA ASN A 90 -11.44 -9.44 1.52
C ASN A 90 -11.75 -7.98 1.15
N GLY A 91 -12.13 -7.76 -0.11
CA GLY A 91 -12.49 -6.42 -0.59
C GLY A 91 -13.76 -5.83 0.05
N ASN A 92 -14.72 -6.64 0.51
CA ASN A 92 -15.94 -6.11 1.16
C ASN A 92 -15.61 -5.45 2.50
N GLU A 93 -14.75 -6.10 3.29
CA GLU A 93 -14.26 -5.54 4.56
C GLU A 93 -13.48 -4.24 4.33
N MET A 94 -12.72 -4.14 3.24
CA MET A 94 -12.03 -2.91 2.86
C MET A 94 -13.00 -1.79 2.45
N GLU A 95 -14.07 -2.13 1.71
CA GLU A 95 -15.09 -1.17 1.30
C GLU A 95 -15.97 -0.66 2.43
N ALA A 96 -16.18 -1.48 3.46
CA ALA A 96 -16.86 -1.08 4.68
C ALA A 96 -16.12 0.05 5.43
N LEU A 97 -14.85 0.30 5.10
CA LEU A 97 -14.05 1.38 5.68
C LEU A 97 -14.23 2.73 4.95
N ILE A 98 -15.07 2.83 3.92
CA ILE A 98 -15.13 4.04 3.09
C ILE A 98 -15.44 5.30 3.89
N ASP A 99 -16.36 5.24 4.85
CA ASP A 99 -16.72 6.40 5.68
C ASP A 99 -15.54 6.82 6.58
N GLU A 100 -14.82 5.85 7.15
CA GLU A 100 -13.61 6.11 7.93
C GLU A 100 -12.47 6.65 7.05
N ILE A 101 -12.33 6.16 5.82
CA ILE A 101 -11.35 6.66 4.85
C ILE A 101 -11.63 8.11 4.50
N GLU A 102 -12.89 8.46 4.22
CA GLU A 102 -13.29 9.84 3.94
C GLU A 102 -13.01 10.75 5.15
N GLU A 103 -13.38 10.32 6.37
CA GLU A 103 -13.09 11.07 7.59
C GLU A 103 -11.57 11.27 7.78
N LEU A 104 -10.78 10.21 7.65
CA LEU A 104 -9.33 10.27 7.82
C LEU A 104 -8.65 11.14 6.76
N TYR A 105 -9.13 11.06 5.52
CA TYR A 105 -8.65 11.87 4.40
C TYR A 105 -8.86 13.36 4.67
N SER A 106 -10.02 13.74 5.21
CA SER A 106 -10.34 15.13 5.56
C SER A 106 -9.67 15.62 6.84
N SER A 107 -9.46 14.74 7.83
CA SER A 107 -9.18 15.17 9.22
C SER A 107 -7.71 15.06 9.65
N ARG A 108 -6.87 14.21 9.04
CA ARG A 108 -5.59 13.83 9.66
C ARG A 108 -4.39 13.72 8.72
N ARG A 109 -3.25 14.22 9.22
CA ARG A 109 -1.90 13.95 8.73
C ARG A 109 -1.23 12.90 9.63
N LYS A 110 -1.69 11.65 9.60
CA LYS A 110 -1.06 10.50 10.29
C LYS A 110 -0.82 9.37 9.29
N PRO A 111 0.20 8.53 9.49
CA PRO A 111 0.42 7.39 8.63
C PRO A 111 -0.76 6.41 8.75
N ILE A 112 -1.30 5.97 7.62
CA ILE A 112 -2.44 5.04 7.52
C ILE A 112 -2.08 3.94 6.52
N ILE A 113 -2.39 2.69 6.86
CA ILE A 113 -2.27 1.51 6.01
C ILE A 113 -3.51 0.63 6.17
N PHE A 114 -4.44 0.73 5.23
CA PHE A 114 -5.59 -0.17 5.12
C PHE A 114 -5.51 -0.96 3.82
N PHE A 115 -5.65 -2.28 3.89
CA PHE A 115 -5.55 -3.12 2.70
C PHE A 115 -6.27 -4.45 2.85
N SER A 116 -6.78 -4.94 1.73
CA SER A 116 -7.38 -6.26 1.63
C SER A 116 -6.38 -7.34 1.25
N LYS A 117 -6.62 -8.55 1.79
CA LYS A 117 -5.94 -9.79 1.44
C LYS A 117 -5.91 -9.98 -0.09
N GLY A 118 -4.72 -10.23 -0.60
CA GLY A 118 -4.47 -10.70 -1.96
C GLY A 118 -4.53 -12.22 -2.04
N GLU A 119 -3.76 -12.81 -2.95
CA GLU A 119 -3.67 -14.28 -3.06
C GLU A 119 -2.81 -14.89 -1.94
N ASN A 120 -1.88 -14.11 -1.40
CA ASN A 120 -0.91 -14.54 -0.41
C ASN A 120 -1.24 -14.01 1.02
N GLY A 121 -0.30 -14.20 1.95
CA GLY A 121 -0.40 -13.76 3.34
C GLY A 121 -0.49 -12.24 3.52
N GLU A 122 -0.61 -11.80 4.77
CA GLU A 122 -0.79 -10.39 5.12
C GLU A 122 0.35 -9.49 4.61
N MET A 123 1.61 -9.86 4.86
CA MET A 123 2.74 -9.05 4.40
C MET A 123 2.91 -9.10 2.89
N ASP A 124 2.79 -10.26 2.25
CA ASP A 124 2.79 -10.33 0.79
C ASP A 124 1.72 -9.41 0.21
N SER A 125 0.52 -9.42 0.79
CA SER A 125 -0.56 -8.53 0.40
C SER A 125 -0.13 -7.06 0.55
N LEU A 126 0.42 -6.65 1.69
CA LEU A 126 0.89 -5.27 1.89
C LEU A 126 1.90 -4.83 0.81
N TYR A 127 2.95 -5.61 0.58
CA TYR A 127 4.00 -5.27 -0.38
C TYR A 127 3.49 -5.26 -1.83
N ILE A 128 2.65 -6.23 -2.21
CA ILE A 128 2.00 -6.27 -3.52
C ILE A 128 1.10 -5.04 -3.72
N ARG A 129 0.34 -4.63 -2.69
CA ARG A 129 -0.55 -3.47 -2.76
C ARG A 129 0.25 -2.19 -3.00
N ILE A 130 1.35 -1.99 -2.27
CA ILE A 130 2.25 -0.84 -2.47
C ILE A 130 2.86 -0.89 -3.88
N ARG A 131 3.38 -2.05 -4.32
CA ARG A 131 3.94 -2.25 -5.66
C ARG A 131 2.94 -1.89 -6.75
N HIS A 132 1.71 -2.41 -6.65
CA HIS A 132 0.65 -2.15 -7.62
C HIS A 132 0.25 -0.67 -7.65
N SER A 133 0.24 0.01 -6.50
CA SER A 133 -0.02 1.46 -6.47
C SER A 133 1.00 2.23 -7.31
N PHE A 134 2.29 1.94 -7.15
CA PHE A 134 3.34 2.59 -7.95
C PHE A 134 3.34 2.14 -9.41
N ALA A 135 3.26 0.83 -9.67
CA ALA A 135 3.32 0.27 -11.02
C ALA A 135 2.15 0.71 -11.93
N HIS A 136 0.97 0.96 -11.35
CA HIS A 136 -0.20 1.43 -12.10
C HIS A 136 -0.40 2.96 -12.03
N GLY A 137 0.50 3.69 -11.37
CA GLY A 137 0.35 5.14 -11.21
C GLY A 137 -0.83 5.54 -10.31
N ASN A 138 -1.32 4.62 -9.47
CA ASN A 138 -2.38 4.84 -8.49
C ASN A 138 -1.80 5.44 -7.20
N PHE A 139 -1.14 6.60 -7.37
CA PHE A 139 -0.63 7.40 -6.28
C PHE A 139 -0.54 8.88 -6.64
N PHE A 140 -0.61 9.73 -5.64
CA PHE A 140 -0.24 11.14 -5.74
C PHE A 140 0.28 11.65 -4.39
N LYS A 141 0.77 12.89 -4.37
CA LYS A 141 1.36 13.50 -3.18
C LYS A 141 0.70 14.81 -2.82
N ILE A 142 -0.01 14.85 -1.68
CA ILE A 142 -0.49 16.09 -1.06
C ILE A 142 0.48 16.47 0.06
N LYS A 143 1.05 17.68 -0.03
CA LYS A 143 2.07 18.16 0.92
C LYS A 143 3.21 17.12 1.03
N ASP A 144 3.36 16.49 2.19
CA ASP A 144 4.40 15.50 2.49
C ASP A 144 3.91 14.05 2.48
N TYR A 145 2.63 13.81 2.20
CA TYR A 145 2.01 12.49 2.22
C TYR A 145 1.77 11.98 0.81
N TYR A 146 2.21 10.74 0.59
CA TYR A 146 1.82 9.91 -0.53
C TYR A 146 0.52 9.21 -0.20
N TYR A 147 -0.46 9.39 -1.08
CA TYR A 147 -1.72 8.68 -1.06
C TYR A 147 -1.62 7.57 -2.09
N LEU A 148 -1.73 6.33 -1.64
CA LEU A 148 -1.61 5.12 -2.45
C LEU A 148 -2.93 4.37 -2.40
N TRP A 149 -3.37 3.86 -3.55
CA TRP A 149 -4.51 2.96 -3.61
C TRP A 149 -4.32 1.91 -4.69
N ASN A 150 -5.16 0.89 -4.65
CA ASN A 150 -5.33 -0.05 -5.74
C ASN A 150 -6.73 -0.63 -5.68
N GLU A 151 -7.08 -1.35 -6.73
CA GLU A 151 -8.39 -1.93 -6.92
C GLU A 151 -8.30 -3.45 -6.82
N THR A 152 -9.38 -4.08 -6.37
CA THR A 152 -9.55 -5.54 -6.38
C THR A 152 -10.77 -5.92 -7.21
N GLY A 153 -10.73 -7.12 -7.79
CA GLY A 153 -11.81 -7.63 -8.62
C GLY A 153 -11.29 -8.23 -9.93
N LYS A 154 -12.01 -9.21 -10.46
CA LYS A 154 -11.69 -9.84 -11.75
C LYS A 154 -12.36 -9.08 -12.89
N LYS A 155 -11.74 -9.11 -14.08
CA LYS A 155 -12.32 -8.57 -15.32
C LYS A 155 -13.72 -9.18 -15.53
N GLY A 156 -14.73 -8.33 -15.68
CA GLY A 156 -16.14 -8.75 -15.81
C GLY A 156 -16.94 -8.82 -14.49
N ARG A 157 -16.32 -8.51 -13.34
CA ARG A 157 -17.00 -8.33 -12.05
C ARG A 157 -16.88 -6.89 -11.56
N THR A 158 -17.66 -6.56 -10.53
CA THR A 158 -17.57 -5.25 -9.85
C THR A 158 -16.17 -5.04 -9.28
N LEU A 159 -15.54 -3.92 -9.64
CA LEU A 159 -14.28 -3.48 -9.07
C LEU A 159 -14.49 -2.83 -7.72
N LYS A 160 -13.56 -3.10 -6.80
CA LYS A 160 -13.63 -2.69 -5.39
C LYS A 160 -12.36 -1.99 -4.96
N LEU A 161 -12.44 -1.18 -3.90
CA LEU A 161 -11.24 -0.63 -3.29
C LEU A 161 -10.42 -1.75 -2.65
N GLY A 162 -9.15 -1.85 -3.05
CA GLY A 162 -8.22 -2.90 -2.62
C GLY A 162 -7.33 -2.48 -1.46
N SER A 163 -6.93 -1.21 -1.43
CA SER A 163 -6.20 -0.61 -0.32
C SER A 163 -6.31 0.91 -0.36
N PHE A 164 -6.07 1.52 0.79
CA PHE A 164 -5.87 2.94 0.96
C PHE A 164 -4.71 3.16 1.93
N MET A 165 -3.72 3.95 1.54
CA MET A 165 -2.59 4.29 2.38
C MET A 165 -2.28 5.77 2.26
N ALA A 166 -1.96 6.40 3.39
CA ALA A 166 -1.48 7.77 3.44
C ALA A 166 -0.17 7.77 4.25
N LEU A 167 0.96 7.92 3.58
CA LEU A 167 2.28 7.69 4.17
C LEU A 167 3.27 8.79 3.76
N LYS A 168 4.15 9.24 4.66
CA LYS A 168 5.26 10.09 4.24
C LYS A 168 6.29 9.28 3.46
N TYR A 169 7.14 9.97 2.70
CA TYR A 169 8.31 9.34 2.07
C TYR A 169 9.17 8.57 3.09
N GLY A 170 9.37 9.14 4.28
CA GLY A 170 10.11 8.49 5.37
C GLY A 170 9.42 7.22 5.88
N ASP A 171 8.10 7.15 5.87
CA ASP A 171 7.34 5.96 6.30
C ASP A 171 7.48 4.84 5.28
N LEU A 172 7.38 5.16 3.99
CA LEU A 172 7.64 4.23 2.88
C LEU A 172 9.07 3.69 2.92
N LYS A 173 10.05 4.56 3.19
CA LYS A 173 11.45 4.13 3.37
C LYS A 173 11.61 3.16 4.55
N LYS A 174 10.93 3.40 5.68
CA LYS A 174 10.97 2.49 6.83
C LYS A 174 10.36 1.13 6.50
N ILE A 175 9.24 1.10 5.78
CA ILE A 175 8.62 -0.15 5.30
C ILE A 175 9.62 -0.93 4.45
N TYR A 176 10.23 -0.31 3.44
CA TYR A 176 11.24 -0.98 2.62
C TYR A 176 12.43 -1.48 3.44
N ASN A 177 12.97 -0.63 4.33
CA ASN A 177 14.12 -0.99 5.17
C ASN A 177 13.82 -2.12 6.17
N ALA A 178 12.54 -2.33 6.53
CA ALA A 178 12.15 -3.43 7.40
C ALA A 178 12.48 -4.81 6.79
N LEU A 179 12.60 -4.90 5.46
CA LEU A 179 13.05 -6.10 4.73
C LEU A 179 14.54 -6.39 4.89
N ALA A 180 15.38 -5.35 4.97
CA ALA A 180 16.84 -5.53 4.97
C ALA A 180 17.39 -6.03 6.31
N THR A 181 16.66 -5.81 7.41
CA THR A 181 17.12 -6.08 8.79
C THR A 181 16.84 -7.51 9.27
N THR A 182 16.40 -8.42 8.41
CA THR A 182 16.22 -9.85 8.72
C THR A 182 17.44 -10.72 8.39
N LYS A 183 18.50 -10.14 7.80
CA LYS A 183 19.77 -10.86 7.54
C LYS A 183 20.69 -11.03 8.75
N ASN A 184 20.44 -10.34 9.86
CA ASN A 184 21.28 -10.41 11.05
C ASN A 184 20.51 -11.09 12.19
N ASN A 185 20.57 -12.42 12.23
CA ASN A 185 20.56 -13.25 13.44
C ASN A 185 21.02 -14.66 13.05
#